data_AF-A0A8S8Y5T8-F1
#
_entry.id   AF-A0A8S8Y5T8-F1
#
_cell.length_a   1.000
_cell.length_b   1.000
_cell.length_c   1.000
_cell.angle_alpha   90.00
_cell.angle_beta   90.00
_cell.angle_gamma   90.00
#
_symmetry.space_group_name_H-M   'P 1'
#
loop_
_entity.id
_entity.type
_entity.pdbx_description
1 polymer ?
#
loop_
_entity_poly.entity_id
_entity_poly.type
_entity_poly.pdbx_seq_one_letter_code
_entity_poly.pdbx_strand_id
1 'polypeptide(L)'
;MEGSAPVITLVKKGEIGPRPPLSSESEALELTLTMLCSFLSIKDFISFLASSGFKAYAQHEEGWLVLEIGVYQDHTKTLQLYPQAHEMVVADDAMTGAFDDHVWRGEADASMADALQKWMILVTS
;
A
#
# COMPACT_ATOMS: atom_id res chain seq x y z
N MET A 1 15.95 -8.99 23.30
CA MET A 1 14.82 -8.17 22.85
C MET A 1 14.36 -8.79 21.55
N GLU A 2 13.29 -9.56 21.57
CA GLU A 2 12.71 -10.09 20.34
C GLU A 2 12.06 -8.91 19.61
N GLY A 3 12.85 -8.24 18.77
CA GLY A 3 12.35 -7.17 17.91
C GLY A 3 11.39 -7.82 16.93
N SER A 4 10.12 -7.42 16.95
CA SER A 4 9.14 -7.89 15.97
C SER A 4 9.70 -7.61 14.57
N ALA A 5 9.80 -8.63 13.73
CA ALA A 5 10.19 -8.45 12.34
C ALA A 5 9.10 -7.65 11.61
N PRO A 6 9.45 -6.86 10.58
CA PRO A 6 8.45 -6.27 9.71
C PRO A 6 7.55 -7.35 9.09
N VAL A 7 6.29 -7.00 8.88
CA VAL A 7 5.28 -7.93 8.36
C VAL A 7 4.84 -7.58 6.95
N ILE A 8 4.80 -6.29 6.63
CA ILE A 8 4.27 -5.77 5.37
C ILE A 8 5.20 -4.69 4.82
N THR A 9 5.32 -4.64 3.50
CA THR A 9 6.13 -3.65 2.78
C THR A 9 5.28 -2.82 1.84
N LEU A 10 5.79 -1.64 1.52
CA LEU A 10 5.25 -0.75 0.50
C LEU A 10 6.39 -0.21 -0.34
N VAL A 11 6.27 -0.32 -1.65
CA VAL A 11 7.25 0.22 -2.60
C VAL A 11 6.55 0.87 -3.78
N LYS A 12 7.15 1.93 -4.33
CA LYS A 12 6.70 2.52 -5.60
C LYS A 12 6.95 1.52 -6.72
N LYS A 13 5.87 1.12 -7.40
CA LYS A 13 5.94 0.20 -8.54
C LYS A 13 6.09 0.95 -9.86
N GLY A 14 5.40 2.08 -10.01
CA GLY A 14 5.50 2.88 -11.23
C GLY A 14 4.54 4.06 -11.27
N GLU A 15 4.59 4.79 -12.37
CA GLU A 15 3.66 5.87 -12.69
C GLU A 15 2.69 5.40 -13.76
N ILE A 16 1.40 5.65 -13.57
CA ILE A 16 0.31 5.22 -14.45
C ILE A 16 -0.41 6.39 -15.12
N GLY A 17 -0.05 7.62 -14.75
CA GLY A 17 -0.66 8.86 -15.22
C GLY A 17 0.32 10.03 -15.16
N PRO A 18 -0.15 11.25 -15.47
CA PRO A 18 0.69 12.44 -15.43
C PRO A 18 1.14 12.71 -14.00
N ARG A 19 2.46 12.82 -13.81
CA ARG A 19 3.06 13.16 -12.53
C ARG A 19 2.61 14.55 -12.07
N PRO A 20 1.97 14.69 -10.89
CA PRO A 20 1.56 15.98 -10.37
C PRO A 20 2.76 16.79 -9.86
N PRO A 21 2.62 18.11 -9.68
CA PRO A 21 3.63 18.90 -8.98
C PRO A 21 3.71 18.44 -7.51
N LEU A 22 4.89 17.98 -7.10
CA LEU A 22 5.13 17.52 -5.73
C LEU A 22 5.82 18.61 -4.91
N SER A 23 5.51 18.67 -3.61
CA SER A 23 6.28 19.45 -2.64
C SER A 23 7.60 18.74 -2.30
N SER A 24 8.55 19.46 -1.73
CA SER A 24 9.82 18.87 -1.28
C SER A 24 9.63 17.73 -0.26
N GLU A 25 8.60 17.80 0.58
CA GLU A 25 8.25 16.71 1.50
C GLU A 25 7.72 15.48 0.75
N SER A 26 6.92 15.70 -0.29
CA SER A 26 6.36 14.62 -1.12
C SER A 26 7.44 13.94 -1.96
N GLU A 27 8.42 14.70 -2.47
CA GLU A 27 9.61 14.15 -3.15
C GLU A 27 10.48 13.33 -2.19
N ALA A 28 10.67 13.78 -0.96
CA ALA A 28 11.40 13.01 0.05
C ALA A 28 10.68 11.69 0.41
N LEU A 29 9.34 11.73 0.49
CA LEU A 29 8.53 10.53 0.69
C LEU A 29 8.64 9.57 -0.50
N GLU A 30 8.61 10.09 -1.73
CA GLU A 30 8.80 9.28 -2.92
C GLU A 30 10.14 8.55 -2.94
N LEU A 31 11.23 9.24 -2.60
CA LEU A 31 12.55 8.62 -2.52
C LEU A 31 12.57 7.47 -1.51
N THR A 32 11.87 7.65 -0.39
CA THR A 32 11.71 6.61 0.63
C THR A 32 10.93 5.41 0.08
N LEU A 33 9.81 5.67 -0.60
CA LEU A 33 8.98 4.61 -1.19
C LEU A 33 9.65 3.93 -2.39
N THR A 34 10.67 4.55 -3.00
CA THR A 34 11.48 3.92 -4.06
C THR A 34 12.46 2.88 -3.50
N MET A 35 12.92 3.05 -2.25
CA MET A 35 13.89 2.15 -1.60
C MET A 35 13.25 1.04 -0.76
N LEU A 36 11.93 0.83 -0.90
CA LEU A 36 11.08 -0.04 -0.07
C LEU A 36 10.92 0.49 1.37
N CYS A 37 9.67 0.61 1.81
CA CYS A 37 9.28 0.93 3.17
C CYS A 37 8.70 -0.32 3.83
N SER A 38 9.08 -0.61 5.08
CA SER A 38 8.60 -1.79 5.82
C SER A 38 7.93 -1.38 7.14
N PHE A 39 6.91 -2.13 7.52
CA PHE A 39 6.08 -1.83 8.68
C PHE A 39 6.02 -3.04 9.63
N LEU A 40 6.04 -2.76 10.93
CA LEU A 40 6.00 -3.79 11.98
C LEU A 40 4.61 -4.38 12.19
N SER A 41 3.56 -3.68 11.75
CA SER A 41 2.18 -4.15 11.83
C SER A 41 1.31 -3.59 10.69
N ILE A 42 0.20 -4.27 10.37
CA ILE A 42 -0.83 -3.75 9.47
C ILE A 42 -1.37 -2.41 10.00
N LYS A 43 -1.50 -2.27 11.32
CA LYS A 43 -2.02 -1.03 11.92
C LYS A 43 -1.12 0.18 11.62
N ASP A 44 0.19 0.01 11.70
CA ASP A 44 1.15 1.08 11.38
C ASP A 44 1.12 1.41 9.89
N PHE A 45 0.99 0.38 9.05
CA PHE A 45 0.83 0.53 7.60
C PHE A 45 -0.43 1.33 7.25
N ILE A 46 -1.59 0.98 7.81
CA ILE A 46 -2.85 1.72 7.58
C ILE A 46 -2.75 3.14 8.11
N SER A 47 -2.14 3.36 9.29
CA SER A 47 -1.94 4.70 9.85
C SER A 47 -1.05 5.57 8.96
N PHE A 48 -0.04 4.98 8.32
CA PHE A 48 0.79 5.65 7.33
C PHE A 48 0.00 6.03 6.08
N LEU A 49 -0.80 5.12 5.51
CA LEU A 49 -1.66 5.40 4.36
C LEU A 49 -2.73 6.47 4.66
N ALA A 50 -3.21 6.53 5.90
CA ALA A 50 -4.17 7.53 6.35
C ALA A 50 -3.54 8.90 6.64
N SER A 51 -2.20 8.98 6.73
CA SER A 51 -1.48 10.21 7.08
C SER A 51 -1.64 11.30 6.02
N SER A 52 -1.65 12.56 6.47
CA SER A 52 -1.72 13.71 5.55
C SER A 52 -0.54 13.75 4.57
N GLY A 53 0.65 13.32 4.99
CA GLY A 53 1.83 13.26 4.13
C GLY A 53 1.67 12.26 2.99
N PHE A 54 1.18 11.05 3.27
CA PHE A 54 0.90 10.08 2.21
C PHE A 54 -0.21 10.55 1.28
N LYS A 55 -1.30 11.09 1.83
CA LYS A 55 -2.42 11.60 1.02
C LYS A 55 -1.99 12.74 0.10
N ALA A 56 -1.19 13.69 0.60
CA ALA A 56 -0.66 14.79 -0.20
C ALA A 56 0.27 14.35 -1.34
N TYR A 57 0.98 13.23 -1.16
CA TYR A 57 1.85 12.65 -2.17
C TYR A 57 1.09 11.80 -3.19
N ALA A 58 0.13 10.98 -2.74
CA ALA A 58 -0.41 9.90 -3.56
C ALA A 58 -1.85 10.15 -4.04
N GLN A 59 -2.68 10.86 -3.27
CA GLN A 59 -4.11 11.07 -3.59
C GLN A 59 -4.30 12.40 -4.31
N HIS A 60 -4.21 12.35 -5.64
CA HIS A 60 -4.52 13.48 -6.53
C HIS A 60 -5.80 13.22 -7.33
N GLU A 61 -6.34 14.27 -7.98
CA GLU A 61 -7.55 14.19 -8.80
C GLU A 61 -7.46 13.07 -9.86
N GLU A 62 -6.31 12.96 -10.52
CA GLU A 62 -6.01 11.86 -11.43
C GLU A 62 -5.05 10.87 -10.75
N GLY A 63 -5.38 9.57 -10.85
CA GLY A 63 -4.49 8.50 -10.40
C GLY A 63 -3.20 8.51 -11.23
N TRP A 64 -2.08 8.78 -10.57
CA TRP A 64 -0.77 8.93 -11.23
C TRP A 64 0.24 7.86 -10.83
N LEU A 65 0.01 7.18 -9.71
CA LEU A 65 0.95 6.29 -9.05
C LEU A 65 0.35 4.90 -8.85
N VAL A 66 1.18 3.88 -9.03
CA VAL A 66 0.91 2.54 -8.53
C VAL A 66 1.98 2.13 -7.54
N LEU A 67 1.53 1.59 -6.40
CA LEU A 67 2.36 1.07 -5.33
C LEU A 67 2.20 -0.44 -5.25
N GLU A 68 3.20 -1.11 -4.71
CA GLU A 68 3.17 -2.54 -4.42
C GLU A 68 3.17 -2.76 -2.92
N ILE A 69 2.20 -3.53 -2.45
CA ILE A 69 2.13 -4.03 -1.08
C ILE A 69 2.70 -5.44 -1.09
N GLY A 70 3.66 -5.74 -0.22
CA GLY A 70 4.29 -7.07 -0.16
C GLY A 70 4.26 -7.68 1.23
N VAL A 71 4.32 -9.01 1.30
CA VAL A 71 4.65 -9.71 2.55
C VAL A 71 6.16 -9.64 2.77
N TYR A 72 6.60 -9.13 3.92
CA TYR A 72 8.03 -8.91 4.19
C TYR A 72 8.85 -10.21 4.17
N GLN A 73 8.26 -11.34 4.58
CA GLN A 73 8.96 -12.63 4.61
C GLN A 73 8.95 -13.36 3.26
N ASP A 74 8.04 -12.98 2.35
CA ASP A 74 7.91 -13.61 1.03
C ASP A 74 7.55 -12.54 -0.01
N HIS A 75 8.57 -12.04 -0.70
CA HIS A 75 8.44 -10.97 -1.67
C HIS A 75 7.75 -11.42 -2.97
N THR A 76 7.39 -12.69 -3.10
CA THR A 76 6.56 -13.18 -4.22
C THR A 76 5.07 -12.93 -3.98
N LYS A 77 4.67 -12.66 -2.73
CA LYS A 77 3.29 -12.36 -2.35
C LYS A 77 3.09 -10.85 -2.35
N THR A 78 2.48 -10.34 -3.42
CA THR A 78 2.27 -8.91 -3.61
C THR A 78 0.84 -8.58 -4.02
N LEU A 79 0.42 -7.36 -3.70
CA LEU A 79 -0.81 -6.71 -4.16
C LEU A 79 -0.43 -5.38 -4.81
N GLN A 80 -1.28 -4.87 -5.70
CA GLN A 80 -1.14 -3.51 -6.22
C GLN A 80 -2.06 -2.56 -5.46
N LEU A 81 -1.53 -1.40 -5.08
CA LEU A 81 -2.29 -0.32 -4.46
C LEU A 81 -2.33 0.88 -5.42
N TYR A 82 -3.53 1.36 -5.68
CA TYR A 82 -3.83 2.55 -6.45
C TYR A 82 -4.49 3.59 -5.54
N PRO A 83 -3.73 4.58 -5.06
CA PRO A 83 -4.29 5.69 -4.31
C PRO A 83 -5.03 6.64 -5.25
N GLN A 84 -6.33 6.83 -5.04
CA GLN A 84 -7.15 7.80 -5.78
C GLN A 84 -7.58 8.95 -4.86
N ALA A 85 -8.13 10.02 -5.42
CA ALA A 85 -8.53 11.22 -4.69
C ALA A 85 -9.44 10.96 -3.48
N HIS A 86 -10.33 9.96 -3.58
CA HIS A 86 -11.37 9.68 -2.58
C HIS A 86 -11.37 8.25 -2.05
N GLU A 87 -10.61 7.35 -2.67
CA GLU A 87 -10.54 5.95 -2.24
C GLU A 87 -9.15 5.36 -2.52
N MET A 88 -8.89 4.25 -1.86
CA MET A 88 -7.79 3.34 -2.15
C MET A 88 -8.36 2.14 -2.89
N VAL A 89 -7.71 1.74 -3.97
CA VAL A 89 -8.04 0.50 -4.67
C VAL A 89 -6.88 -0.46 -4.51
N VAL A 90 -7.15 -1.67 -4.03
CA VAL A 90 -6.16 -2.74 -3.89
C VAL A 90 -6.53 -3.87 -4.83
N ALA A 91 -5.63 -4.25 -5.72
CA ALA A 91 -5.81 -5.34 -6.67
C ALA A 91 -4.94 -6.55 -6.29
N ASP A 92 -5.57 -7.73 -6.32
CA ASP A 92 -4.95 -9.03 -6.13
C ASP A 92 -4.73 -9.72 -7.49
N ASP A 93 -3.67 -9.30 -8.18
CA ASP A 93 -3.31 -9.85 -9.49
C ASP A 93 -2.99 -11.35 -9.46
N ALA A 94 -2.56 -11.85 -8.31
CA ALA A 94 -2.28 -13.27 -8.10
C ALA A 94 -3.56 -14.10 -7.94
N MET A 95 -4.74 -13.46 -7.91
CA MET A 95 -6.04 -14.10 -7.76
C MET A 95 -6.08 -15.05 -6.56
N THR A 96 -5.46 -14.64 -5.44
CA THR A 96 -5.39 -15.44 -4.21
C THR A 96 -6.75 -15.73 -3.60
N GLY A 97 -7.77 -14.94 -3.98
CA GLY A 97 -9.14 -15.06 -3.48
C GLY A 97 -9.36 -14.32 -2.15
N ALA A 98 -8.44 -13.43 -1.78
CA ALA A 98 -8.56 -12.62 -0.57
C ALA A 98 -9.63 -11.52 -0.65
N PHE A 99 -9.94 -11.07 -1.87
CA PHE A 99 -10.96 -10.05 -2.15
C PHE A 99 -11.99 -10.60 -3.13
N ASP A 100 -13.26 -10.25 -2.94
CA ASP A 100 -14.31 -10.48 -3.92
C ASP A 100 -13.95 -9.75 -5.22
N ASP A 101 -14.14 -10.39 -6.36
CA ASP A 101 -13.71 -9.90 -7.69
C ASP A 101 -12.22 -9.53 -7.80
N HIS A 102 -11.37 -10.02 -6.87
CA HIS A 102 -9.93 -9.75 -6.81
C HIS A 102 -9.55 -8.27 -6.58
N VAL A 103 -10.52 -7.44 -6.15
CA VAL A 103 -10.30 -6.01 -5.93
C VAL A 103 -10.99 -5.57 -4.64
N TRP A 104 -10.24 -4.92 -3.77
CA TRP A 104 -10.77 -4.22 -2.61
C TRP A 104 -10.80 -2.71 -2.87
N ARG A 105 -11.83 -2.02 -2.37
CA ARG A 105 -12.01 -0.57 -2.48
C ARG A 105 -12.48 0.01 -1.15
N GLY A 106 -11.94 1.16 -0.77
CA GLY A 106 -12.36 1.87 0.44
C GLY A 106 -11.34 2.89 0.92
N GLU A 107 -11.45 3.30 2.18
CA GLU A 107 -10.48 4.20 2.81
C GLU A 107 -9.40 3.43 3.56
N ALA A 108 -8.27 4.08 3.86
CA ALA A 108 -7.23 3.52 4.72
C ALA A 108 -7.70 3.47 6.19
N ASP A 109 -8.56 2.50 6.50
CA ASP A 109 -9.23 2.36 7.79
C ASP A 109 -9.21 0.90 8.30
N ALA A 110 -10.05 0.60 9.29
CA ALA A 110 -10.17 -0.74 9.86
C ALA A 110 -10.62 -1.79 8.83
N SER A 111 -11.45 -1.43 7.85
CA SER A 111 -11.91 -2.36 6.82
C SER A 111 -10.76 -2.79 5.90
N MET A 112 -9.86 -1.86 5.56
CA MET A 112 -8.63 -2.17 4.81
C MET A 112 -7.70 -3.05 5.64
N ALA A 113 -7.57 -2.76 6.95
CA ALA A 113 -6.76 -3.56 7.86
C ALA A 113 -7.23 -5.03 7.89
N ASP A 114 -8.54 -5.24 8.05
CA ASP A 114 -9.15 -6.57 8.08
C ASP A 114 -8.96 -7.31 6.75
N ALA A 115 -9.10 -6.60 5.63
CA ALA A 115 -8.91 -7.15 4.28
C ALA A 115 -7.45 -7.61 4.06
N LEU A 116 -6.47 -6.78 4.42
CA LEU A 116 -5.06 -7.13 4.33
C LEU A 116 -4.68 -8.26 5.29
N GLN A 117 -5.27 -8.30 6.49
CA GLN A 117 -5.01 -9.37 7.44
C GLN A 117 -5.52 -10.71 6.92
N LYS A 118 -6.71 -10.75 6.31
CA LYS A 118 -7.23 -11.94 5.63
C LYS A 118 -6.32 -12.39 4.50
N TRP A 119 -5.89 -11.46 3.65
CA TRP A 119 -4.94 -11.77 2.57
C TRP A 119 -3.63 -12.37 3.09
N MET A 120 -3.01 -11.74 4.10
CA MET A 120 -1.78 -12.27 4.70
C MET A 120 -1.97 -13.69 5.21
N ILE A 121 -3.05 -13.96 5.96
CA ILE A 121 -3.35 -15.31 6.47
C ILE A 121 -3.42 -16.33 5.33
N LEU A 122 -4.06 -15.99 4.21
CA LEU A 122 -4.21 -16.88 3.05
C LEU A 122 -2.88 -17.17 2.34
N VAL A 123 -2.00 -16.18 2.22
CA VAL A 123 -0.76 -16.33 1.45
C VAL A 123 0.43 -16.82 2.27
N THR A 124 0.34 -16.78 3.60
CA THR A 124 1.36 -17.29 4.53
C THR A 124 0.97 -18.61 5.23
N SER A 125 -0.22 -19.15 4.96
CA SER A 125 -0.68 -20.43 5.50
C SER A 125 -0.06 -21.65 4.83
#